data_AF-A0A5U3ITT7-F1
#
_entry.id   AF-A0A5U3ITT7-F1
#
_cell.length_a   1.000
_cell.length_b   1.000
_cell.length_c   1.000
_cell.angle_alpha   90.00
_cell.angle_beta   90.00
_cell.angle_gamma   90.00
#
_symmetry.space_group_name_H-M   'P 1'
#
loop_
_entity.id
_entity.type
_entity.pdbx_description
1 polymer ?
#
loop_
_entity_poly.entity_id
_entity_poly.type
_entity_poly.pdbx_seq_one_letter_code
_entity_poly.pdbx_strand_id
1 'polypeptide(L)'
;MNELVGLHPQVSELSEYEQYLLSALLKKAASDAGRKLNITERRAVATEFFGSRQADRKTQAGNRRSATMSRKMRDIRAQEKSDFHWKPARPRR
;
A
#
# COMPACT_ATOMS: atom_id res chain seq x y z
N MET A 1 -14.68 23.02 7.95
CA MET A 1 -14.16 21.67 7.64
C MET A 1 -15.19 20.58 7.98
N ASN A 2 -16.46 20.69 7.52
CA ASN A 2 -17.52 19.69 7.83
C ASN A 2 -18.08 18.98 6.57
N GLU A 3 -17.56 19.26 5.38
CA GLU A 3 -18.14 18.77 4.13
C GLU A 3 -17.94 17.27 3.91
N LEU A 4 -16.99 16.66 4.62
CA LEU A 4 -16.66 15.22 4.54
C LEU A 4 -17.39 14.37 5.58
N VAL A 5 -18.00 15.01 6.59
CA VAL A 5 -18.64 14.31 7.71
C VAL A 5 -19.91 13.61 7.23
N GLY A 6 -20.01 12.31 7.50
CA GLY A 6 -21.18 11.50 7.11
C GLY A 6 -21.17 10.98 5.65
N LEU A 7 -20.08 11.21 4.90
CA LEU A 7 -19.91 10.66 3.55
C LEU A 7 -19.51 9.18 3.56
N HIS A 8 -18.67 8.79 4.51
CA HIS A 8 -18.24 7.41 4.67
C HIS A 8 -17.94 7.13 6.15
N PRO A 9 -18.20 5.90 6.66
CA PRO A 9 -17.98 5.57 8.08
C PRO A 9 -16.53 5.79 8.54
N GLN A 10 -15.57 5.65 7.63
CA GLN A 10 -14.13 5.71 7.91
C GLN A 10 -13.52 7.10 7.67
N VAL A 11 -14.32 8.15 7.43
CA VAL A 11 -13.77 9.51 7.20
C VAL A 11 -13.01 10.02 8.42
N SER A 12 -13.45 9.67 9.63
CA SER A 12 -12.75 10.02 10.88
C SER A 12 -11.37 9.39 11.02
N GLU A 13 -11.07 8.32 10.26
CA GLU A 13 -9.78 7.63 10.25
C GLU A 13 -8.83 8.17 9.16
N LEU A 14 -9.23 9.20 8.43
CA LEU A 14 -8.40 9.83 7.41
C LEU A 14 -7.44 10.83 8.07
N SER A 15 -6.16 10.73 7.71
CA SER A 15 -5.17 11.76 7.98
C SER A 15 -5.52 13.07 7.25
N GLU A 16 -4.96 14.19 7.69
CA GLU A 16 -5.21 15.51 7.09
C GLU A 16 -4.89 15.54 5.58
N TYR A 17 -3.80 14.89 5.16
CA TYR A 17 -3.46 14.74 3.74
C TYR A 17 -4.52 13.94 2.97
N GLU A 18 -5.01 12.84 3.54
CA GLU A 18 -6.04 12.02 2.89
C GLU A 18 -7.39 12.75 2.84
N GLN A 19 -7.72 13.55 3.85
CA GLN A 19 -8.90 14.42 3.84
C GLN A 19 -8.78 15.48 2.73
N TYR A 20 -7.60 16.09 2.58
CA TYR A 20 -7.33 17.03 1.50
C TYR A 20 -7.49 16.34 0.14
N LEU A 21 -6.91 15.16 -0.05
CA LEU A 21 -6.99 14.39 -1.29
C LEU A 21 -8.44 14.03 -1.64
N LEU A 22 -9.22 13.54 -0.69
CA LEU A 22 -10.64 13.25 -0.89
C LEU A 22 -11.43 14.52 -1.28
N SER A 23 -11.14 15.66 -0.62
CA SER A 23 -11.76 16.94 -0.97
C SER A 23 -11.41 17.40 -2.38
N ALA A 24 -10.16 17.19 -2.82
CA ALA A 24 -9.70 17.53 -4.16
C ALA A 24 -10.37 16.64 -5.22
N LEU A 25 -10.53 15.34 -4.93
CA LEU A 25 -11.24 14.40 -5.81
C LEU A 25 -12.71 14.79 -5.97
N LEU A 26 -13.38 15.18 -4.88
CA LEU A 26 -14.77 15.65 -4.95
C LEU A 26 -14.91 16.95 -5.76
N LYS A 27 -13.98 17.90 -5.59
CA LYS A 27 -13.95 19.13 -6.39
C LYS A 27 -13.68 18.83 -7.86
N LYS A 28 -12.75 17.94 -8.16
CA LYS A 28 -12.45 17.51 -9.53
C LYS A 28 -13.67 16.87 -10.17
N ALA A 29 -14.32 15.91 -9.50
CA ALA A 29 -15.51 15.26 -10.02
C ALA A 29 -16.67 16.24 -10.24
N ALA A 30 -16.84 17.26 -9.38
CA ALA A 30 -17.81 18.32 -9.59
C ALA A 30 -17.48 19.20 -10.81
N SER A 31 -16.19 19.49 -11.02
CA SER A 31 -15.69 20.22 -12.19
C SER A 31 -15.90 19.42 -13.47
N ASP A 32 -15.57 18.13 -13.46
CA ASP A 32 -15.72 17.22 -14.60
C ASP A 32 -17.20 17.04 -14.97
N ALA A 33 -18.09 17.00 -13.98
CA ALA A 33 -19.53 16.93 -14.20
C ALA A 33 -20.16 18.28 -14.58
N GLY A 34 -19.44 19.39 -14.44
CA GLY A 34 -19.95 20.76 -14.67
C GLY A 34 -21.08 21.17 -13.71
N ARG A 35 -21.31 20.43 -12.63
CA ARG A 35 -22.42 20.66 -11.67
C ARG A 35 -22.05 20.20 -10.26
N LYS A 36 -22.81 20.67 -9.28
CA LYS A 36 -22.68 20.17 -7.90
C LYS A 36 -23.07 18.70 -7.85
N LEU A 37 -22.21 17.89 -7.23
CA LEU A 37 -22.45 16.48 -7.04
C LEU A 37 -23.57 16.23 -6.03
N ASN A 38 -24.49 15.34 -6.36
CA ASN A 38 -25.50 14.86 -5.42
C ASN A 38 -24.85 13.98 -4.34
N ILE A 39 -25.62 13.59 -3.31
CA ILE A 39 -25.08 12.81 -2.19
C ILE A 39 -24.62 11.40 -2.62
N THR A 40 -25.25 10.80 -3.62
CA THR A 40 -24.92 9.46 -4.10
C THR A 40 -23.63 9.46 -4.90
N GLU A 41 -23.41 10.44 -5.76
CA GLU A 41 -22.16 10.67 -6.51
C GLU A 41 -21.00 10.95 -5.58
N ARG A 42 -21.20 11.81 -4.56
CA ARG A 42 -20.15 12.05 -3.57
C ARG A 42 -19.80 10.79 -2.77
N ARG A 43 -20.80 9.98 -2.43
CA ARG A 43 -20.57 8.67 -1.79
C ARG A 43 -19.83 7.70 -2.71
N ALA A 44 -20.16 7.68 -4.01
CA ALA A 44 -19.48 6.86 -5.00
C ALA A 44 -17.98 7.20 -5.08
N VAL A 45 -17.64 8.48 -5.20
CA VAL A 45 -16.25 8.97 -5.18
C VAL A 45 -15.54 8.59 -3.88
N ALA A 46 -16.22 8.73 -2.73
CA ALA A 46 -15.66 8.31 -1.46
C ALA A 46 -15.41 6.79 -1.41
N THR A 47 -16.37 5.96 -1.83
CA THR A 47 -16.20 4.50 -1.85
C THR A 47 -15.07 4.04 -2.76
N GLU A 48 -14.89 4.68 -3.92
CA GLU A 48 -13.75 4.39 -4.82
C GLU A 48 -12.42 4.75 -4.16
N PHE A 49 -12.34 5.91 -3.51
CA PHE A 49 -11.16 6.34 -2.77
C PHE A 49 -10.79 5.38 -1.63
N PHE A 50 -11.77 4.94 -0.83
CA PHE A 50 -11.51 3.96 0.23
C PHE A 50 -11.17 2.57 -0.34
N GLY A 51 -11.76 2.20 -1.48
CA GLY A 51 -11.46 0.96 -2.19
C GLY A 51 -10.01 0.90 -2.67
N SER A 52 -9.51 1.97 -3.30
CA SER A 52 -8.10 2.05 -3.73
C SER A 52 -7.14 2.01 -2.54
N ARG A 53 -7.46 2.72 -1.45
CA ARG A 53 -6.68 2.70 -0.20
C ARG A 53 -6.55 1.29 0.39
N GLN A 54 -7.62 0.50 0.36
CA GLN A 54 -7.58 -0.89 0.82
C GLN A 54 -6.75 -1.79 -0.10
N ALA A 55 -6.81 -1.58 -1.41
CA ALA A 55 -5.98 -2.30 -2.38
C ALA A 55 -4.49 -2.00 -2.17
N ASP A 56 -4.13 -0.73 -1.95
CA ASP A 56 -2.74 -0.34 -1.66
C ASP A 56 -2.23 -0.94 -0.35
N ARG A 57 -3.04 -0.94 0.72
CA ARG A 57 -2.67 -1.58 2.00
C ARG A 57 -2.42 -3.08 1.83
N LYS A 58 -3.26 -3.79 1.07
CA LYS A 58 -3.08 -5.23 0.79
C LYS A 58 -1.80 -5.48 -0.01
N THR A 59 -1.52 -4.65 -1.00
CA THR A 59 -0.33 -4.76 -1.85
C THR A 59 0.94 -4.48 -1.05
N GLN A 60 0.95 -3.44 -0.20
CA GLN A 60 2.07 -3.12 0.66
C GLN A 60 2.34 -4.23 1.68
N ALA A 61 1.30 -4.83 2.26
CA ALA A 61 1.43 -5.97 3.16
C ALA A 61 2.01 -7.21 2.44
N GLY A 62 1.57 -7.48 1.20
CA GLY A 62 2.12 -8.53 0.35
C GLY A 62 3.61 -8.32 0.07
N ASN A 63 4.00 -7.12 -0.35
CA ASN A 63 5.39 -6.77 -0.65
C ASN A 63 6.31 -6.90 0.57
N ARG A 64 5.84 -6.51 1.77
CA ARG A 64 6.59 -6.68 3.03
C ARG A 64 6.81 -8.16 3.37
N ARG A 65 5.80 -9.02 3.18
CA ARG A 65 5.94 -10.46 3.43
C ARG A 65 6.96 -11.11 2.48
N SER A 66 6.90 -10.76 1.20
CA SER A 66 7.85 -11.25 0.19
C SER A 66 9.28 -10.79 0.46
N ALA A 67 9.48 -9.54 0.87
CA ALA A 67 10.80 -9.02 1.24
C ALA A 67 11.40 -9.75 2.45
N THR A 68 10.59 -10.05 3.47
CA THR A 68 11.03 -10.82 4.64
C THR A 68 11.39 -12.27 4.28
N MET A 69 10.60 -12.92 3.42
CA MET A 69 10.89 -14.28 2.95
C MET A 69 12.17 -14.33 2.12
N SER A 70 12.42 -13.33 1.27
CA SER A 70 13.68 -13.20 0.53
C SER A 70 14.89 -13.05 1.44
N ARG A 71 14.79 -12.29 2.54
CA ARG A 71 15.87 -12.16 3.53
C ARG A 71 16.18 -13.49 4.21
N LYS A 72 15.15 -14.19 4.71
CA LYS A 72 15.33 -15.52 5.31
C LYS A 72 16.01 -16.52 4.36
N MET A 73 15.66 -16.51 3.08
CA MET A 73 16.32 -17.35 2.08
C MET A 73 17.79 -16.97 1.84
N ARG A 74 18.16 -15.69 1.95
CA ARG A 74 19.56 -15.26 1.89
C ARG A 74 20.34 -15.74 3.12
N ASP A 75 19.74 -15.69 4.30
CA ASP A 75 20.38 -16.14 5.54
C ASP A 75 20.61 -17.66 5.51
N ILE A 76 19.63 -18.44 5.05
CA ILE A 76 19.78 -19.90 4.86
C ILE A 76 20.93 -20.21 3.90
N ARG A 77 20.98 -19.55 2.73
CA ARG A 77 22.08 -19.72 1.76
C ARG A 77 23.44 -19.25 2.27
N ALA A 78 23.47 -18.27 3.19
CA ALA A 78 24.71 -17.82 3.81
C ALA A 78 25.22 -18.86 4.81
N GLN A 79 24.32 -19.52 5.55
CA GLN A 79 24.65 -20.59 6.46
C GLN A 79 25.13 -21.86 5.73
N GLU A 80 24.53 -22.21 4.59
CA GLU A 80 25.02 -23.30 3.72
C GLU A 80 26.45 -23.07 3.21
N LYS A 81 26.87 -21.80 3.05
CA LYS A 81 28.23 -21.46 2.58
C LYS A 81 29.29 -21.51 3.68
N SER A 82 28.92 -21.44 4.97
CA SER A 82 29.92 -21.50 6.05
C SER A 82 30.51 -22.91 6.24
N ASP A 83 29.82 -23.95 5.76
CA ASP A 83 30.29 -25.33 5.80
C ASP A 83 31.31 -25.65 4.68
N PHE A 84 31.67 -24.66 3.86
CA PHE A 84 32.70 -24.82 2.84
C PHE A 84 34.09 -24.86 3.49
N HIS A 85 34.62 -26.07 3.67
CA HIS A 85 36.01 -26.28 4.07
C HIS A 85 36.86 -26.58 2.85
N TRP A 86 37.54 -25.56 2.33
CA TRP A 86 38.55 -25.74 1.29
C TRP A 86 39.66 -26.65 1.80
N LYS A 87 39.80 -27.84 1.22
CA LYS A 87 40.96 -28.72 1.42
C LYS A 87 41.89 -28.56 0.23
N PRO A 88 43.13 -28.06 0.39
CA PRO A 88 44.07 -28.00 -0.71
C PRO A 88 44.41 -29.43 -1.17
N ALA A 89 44.41 -29.63 -2.49
CA ALA A 89 44.80 -30.90 -3.09
C ALA A 89 46.24 -31.24 -2.67
N ARG A 90 46.44 -32.41 -2.05
CA ARG A 90 47.78 -32.85 -1.66
C ARG A 90 48.61 -33.10 -2.92
N PRO A 91 49.85 -32.59 -3.01
CA PRO A 91 50.73 -32.90 -4.12
C PRO A 91 51.04 -34.40 -4.11
N ARG A 92 50.80 -35.07 -5.25
CA ARG A 92 51.24 -36.46 -5.48
C ARG A 92 52.77 -36.43 -5.56
N ARG A 93 53.43 -37.10 -4.63
CA ARG A 93 54.86 -37.44 -4.72
C ARG A 93 55.00 -38.77 -5.42
#